data_AF-X1EJY7-F1
#
_entry.id   AF-X1EJY7-F1
#
_cell.length_a   1.000
_cell.length_b   1.000
_cell.length_c   1.000
_cell.angle_alpha   90.00
_cell.angle_beta   90.00
_cell.angle_gamma   90.00
#
_symmetry.space_group_name_H-M   'P 1'
#
loop_
_entity.id
_entity.type
_entity.pdbx_description
1 polymer ?
#
loop_
_entity_poly.entity_id
_entity_poly.type
_entity_poly.pdbx_seq_one_letter_code
_entity_poly.pdbx_strand_id
1 'polypeptide(L)' 'MEMGTEEEAAKAIEKLNQGSFKERTILVNEARPQKNRSFSGNRSSGNYRNTPKDDLNYKLRKIRRRFK' A
#
# COMPACT_ATOMS: atom_id res chain seq x y z
N MET A 1 18.70 6.70 10.00
CA MET A 1 20.10 6.90 10.42
C MET A 1 20.08 7.14 11.91
N GLU A 2 21.04 6.56 12.61
CA GLU A 2 21.27 6.87 14.02
C GLU A 2 22.43 7.88 14.06
N MET A 3 22.25 8.98 14.79
CA MET A 3 23.29 10.00 14.97
C MET A 3 23.94 9.80 16.32
N GLY A 4 25.23 10.13 16.44
CA GLY A 4 25.98 9.93 17.68
C GLY A 4 25.55 10.90 18.79
N THR A 5 25.03 12.07 18.42
CA THR A 5 24.56 13.10 19.36
C THR A 5 23.33 13.84 18.80
N GLU A 6 22.56 14.46 19.70
CA GLU A 6 21.41 15.30 19.33
C GLU A 6 21.83 16.55 18.53
N GLU A 7 22.98 17.14 18.87
CA GLU A 7 23.51 18.31 18.17
C GLU A 7 23.86 18.00 16.71
N GLU A 8 24.41 16.82 16.45
CA GLU A 8 24.72 16.35 15.11
C GLU A 8 23.43 16.12 14.31
N ALA A 9 22.39 15.56 14.94
CA ALA A 9 21.08 15.38 14.32
C ALA A 9 20.43 16.70 13.90
N ALA A 10 20.48 17.72 14.76
CA ALA A 10 19.95 19.05 14.45
C ALA A 10 20.68 19.69 13.26
N LYS A 11 22.02 19.66 13.26
CA LYS A 11 22.85 20.20 12.16
C LYS A 11 22.60 19.47 10.84
N ALA A 12 22.35 18.16 10.89
CA ALA A 12 22.03 17.37 9.70
C ALA A 12 20.66 17.74 9.12
N ILE A 13 19.65 17.91 9.97
CA ILE A 13 18.31 18.36 9.54
C ILE A 13 18.39 19.74 8.89
N GLU A 14 19.06 20.71 9.50
CA GLU A 14 19.20 22.07 8.97
C GLU A 14 19.85 22.10 7.57
N LYS A 15 20.89 21.30 7.37
CA LYS A 15 21.69 21.33 6.12
C LYS A 15 21.13 20.46 5.02
N LEU A 16 20.51 19.33 5.35
CA LEU A 16 20.17 18.28 4.39
C LEU A 16 18.67 18.21 4.07
N ASN A 17 17.82 18.81 4.91
CA ASN A 17 16.39 18.82 4.64
C ASN A 17 16.10 19.62 3.36
N GLN A 18 15.36 19.01 2.43
CA GLN A 18 15.07 19.52 1.09
C GLN A 18 16.32 19.70 0.19
N GLY A 19 17.46 19.15 0.59
CA GLY A 19 18.66 19.09 -0.24
C GLY A 19 18.52 18.11 -1.40
N SER A 20 19.40 18.26 -2.40
CA SER A 20 19.53 17.31 -3.50
C SER A 20 20.49 16.18 -3.15
N PHE A 21 20.05 14.95 -3.36
CA PHE A 21 20.86 13.74 -3.20
C PHE A 21 20.59 12.79 -4.36
N LYS A 22 21.62 12.52 -5.16
CA LYS A 22 21.51 11.68 -6.37
C LYS A 22 20.33 12.09 -7.27
N GLU A 23 20.28 13.38 -7.61
CA GLU A 23 19.24 13.99 -8.45
C GLU A 23 17.81 13.96 -7.86
N ARG A 24 17.66 13.63 -6.57
CA ARG A 24 16.37 13.60 -5.88
C ARG A 24 16.38 14.53 -4.68
N THR A 25 15.29 15.23 -4.46
CA THR A 25 15.08 15.99 -3.23
C THR A 25 14.78 15.04 -2.08
N ILE A 26 15.53 15.16 -0.98
CA ILE A 26 15.31 14.34 0.22
C ILE A 26 14.69 15.15 1.34
N LEU A 27 13.87 14.49 2.16
CA LEU A 27 13.31 15.04 3.39
C LEU A 27 14.06 14.43 4.56
N VAL A 28 14.62 15.27 5.43
CA VAL A 28 15.37 14.81 6.61
C VAL A 28 14.68 15.38 7.84
N ASN A 29 14.16 14.48 8.69
CA ASN A 29 13.43 14.80 9.91
C ASN A 29 13.89 13.89 11.05
N GLU A 30 13.55 14.28 12.28
CA GLU A 30 13.69 13.42 13.45
C GLU A 30 12.90 12.11 13.29
N ALA A 31 13.54 11.00 13.63
CA ALA A 31 12.92 9.68 13.56
C ALA A 31 11.80 9.55 14.60
N ARG A 32 10.65 9.02 14.18
CA ARG A 32 9.52 8.73 15.07
C ARG A 32 9.22 7.23 15.08
N PRO A 33 8.78 6.66 16.22
CA PRO A 33 8.46 5.23 16.29
C PRO A 33 7.37 4.88 15.27
N GLN A 34 7.63 3.84 14.48
CA GLN A 34 6.70 3.40 13.47
C GLN A 34 5.54 2.65 14.15
N LYS A 35 4.31 3.14 13.97
CA LYS A 35 3.12 2.40 14.40
C LYS A 35 2.95 1.13 13.56
N ASN A 36 2.66 0.01 14.21
CA ASN A 36 2.25 -1.23 13.55
C ASN A 36 0.90 -0.99 12.85
N ARG A 37 0.93 -0.69 11.54
CA ARG A 37 -0.28 -0.62 10.72
C ARG A 37 -0.51 -2.02 10.16
N SER A 38 -1.59 -2.67 10.58
CA SER A 38 -2.04 -3.88 9.89
C SER A 38 -2.36 -3.48 8.44
N PHE A 39 -1.69 -4.09 7.48
CA PHE A 39 -2.08 -4.02 6.08
C PHE A 39 -3.30 -4.93 5.90
N SER A 40 -4.42 -4.57 6.54
CA SER A 40 -5.73 -5.13 6.22
C SER A 40 -6.13 -4.54 4.88
N GLY A 41 -5.48 -5.03 3.83
CA GLY A 41 -5.98 -4.88 2.49
C GLY A 41 -7.33 -5.57 2.48
N ASN A 42 -8.39 -4.79 2.29
CA ASN A 42 -9.56 -5.25 1.56
C ASN A 42 -9.10 -5.76 0.20
N ARG A 43 -8.48 -6.94 0.18
CA ARG A 43 -8.45 -7.82 -0.98
C ARG A 43 -9.88 -8.30 -1.10
N SER A 44 -10.75 -7.40 -1.54
CA SER A 44 -11.94 -7.77 -2.24
C SER A 44 -11.42 -8.64 -3.38
N SER A 45 -11.44 -9.95 -3.13
CA SER A 45 -11.24 -10.99 -4.10
C SER A 45 -12.23 -10.66 -5.20
N GLY A 46 -11.76 -9.87 -6.16
CA GLY A 46 -12.45 -9.57 -7.39
C GLY A 46 -12.76 -10.93 -7.97
N ASN A 47 -13.99 -11.37 -7.74
CA ASN A 47 -14.60 -12.50 -8.40
C ASN A 47 -14.68 -12.10 -9.88
N TYR A 48 -13.54 -12.13 -10.57
CA TYR A 48 -13.44 -12.22 -12.01
C TYR A 48 -14.01 -13.60 -12.37
N ARG A 49 -15.35 -13.70 -12.28
CA ARG A 49 -16.13 -14.73 -12.93
C ARG A 49 -16.02 -14.48 -14.44
N ASN A 50 -14.86 -14.82 -15.00
CA ASN A 50 -14.71 -15.17 -16.41
C ASN A 50 -15.30 -16.57 -16.67
N THR A 51 -16.45 -16.88 -16.06
CA THR A 51 -17.31 -17.94 -16.58
C THR A 51 -18.15 -17.30 -17.66
N PRO A 52 -18.04 -17.70 -18.93
CA PRO A 52 -18.88 -17.19 -20.01
C PRO A 52 -20.33 -17.27 -19.56
N LYS A 53 -21.00 -16.13 -19.37
CA LYS A 53 -22.41 -16.08 -18.93
C LYS A 53 -23.35 -16.69 -19.99
N ASP A 54 -22.81 -17.06 -21.13
CA ASP A 54 -23.50 -17.69 -22.24
C ASP A 54 -23.32 -19.20 -22.34
N ASP A 55 -22.47 -19.80 -21.48
CA ASP A 55 -22.35 -21.26 -21.47
C ASP A 55 -23.66 -21.94 -21.00
N LEU A 56 -23.91 -23.14 -21.53
CA LEU A 56 -25.16 -23.87 -21.32
C LEU A 56 -25.34 -24.22 -19.83
N ASN A 57 -24.23 -24.53 -19.15
CA ASN A 57 -24.19 -24.83 -17.72
C ASN A 57 -24.57 -23.62 -16.85
N TYR A 58 -24.18 -22.41 -17.23
CA TYR A 58 -24.50 -21.15 -16.57
C TYR A 58 -25.99 -20.86 -16.67
N LYS A 59 -26.57 -21.04 -17.87
CA LYS A 59 -28.01 -20.86 -18.11
C LYS A 59 -28.83 -21.88 -17.30
N LEU A 60 -28.43 -23.15 -17.32
CA LEU A 60 -29.05 -24.22 -16.50
C LEU A 60 -29.00 -23.89 -15.01
N ARG A 61 -27.83 -23.45 -14.50
CA ARG A 61 -27.68 -23.04 -13.10
C ARG A 61 -28.60 -21.88 -12.74
N LYS A 62 -28.72 -20.87 -13.62
CA LYS A 62 -29.58 -19.70 -13.39
C LYS A 62 -31.06 -20.08 -13.36
N ILE A 63 -31.49 -20.98 -14.24
CA ILE A 63 -32.85 -21.54 -14.27
C ILE A 63 -33.14 -22.30 -12.97
N ARG A 64 -32.27 -23.25 -12.58
CA ARG A 64 -32.43 -24.02 -11.33
C ARG A 64 -32.56 -23.12 -10.10
N ARG A 65 -31.81 -22.01 -10.05
CA ARG A 65 -31.88 -21.05 -8.94
C ARG A 65 -33.14 -20.20 -8.94
N ARG A 66 -33.82 -20.05 -10.08
CA ARG A 66 -35.04 -19.25 -10.22
C ARG A 66 -36.30 -20.02 -9.78
N PHE A 67 -36.25 -21.35 -9.83
CA PHE A 67 -37.35 -22.24 -9.44
C PHE A 67 -37.10 -22.91 -8.07
N LYS A 68 -36.29 -22.29 -7.21
CA LYS A 68 -36.09 -22.68 -5.81
C LYS A 68 -36.72 -21.63 -4.91
#